data_AF-A0A7C3DQG0-F1
#
_entry.id   AF-A0A7C3DQG0-F1
#
_cell.length_a   1.000
_cell.length_b   1.000
_cell.length_c   1.000
_cell.angle_alpha   90.00
_cell.angle_beta   90.00
_cell.angle_gamma   90.00
#
_symmetry.space_group_name_H-M   'P 1'
#
loop_
_entity.id
_entity.type
_entity.pdbx_description
1 polymer ?
#
loop_
_entity_poly.entity_id
_entity_poly.type
_entity_poly.pdbx_seq_one_letter_code
_entity_poly.pdbx_strand_id
1 'polypeptide(L)'
;MYRNDTVVPYFALVFSVALFLMAYLNNQMRVVHEAGVVPHLTVGNIGLMAFAVVLFVYGFIGLMSNWLEGSELYPGQHNPEPSSLPMVAGVVLSILLVLLSGFFVRALVFANNPEIGYYNATTLQAGVFAAMMLIMALLIAIYKKYFMPEEVLAEDEKSDFPW
;
A
#
# COMPACT_ATOMS: atom_id res chain seq x y z
N MET A 1 -14.39 -20.10 17.66
CA MET A 1 -13.55 -18.89 17.72
C MET A 1 -12.83 -18.78 16.39
N TYR A 2 -13.10 -17.75 15.59
CA TYR A 2 -12.47 -17.58 14.28
C TYR A 2 -11.13 -16.85 14.50
N ARG A 3 -10.03 -17.46 14.04
CA ARG A 3 -8.67 -16.93 14.24
C ARG A 3 -8.21 -16.24 12.97
N ASN A 4 -7.73 -15.01 13.12
CA ASN A 4 -7.14 -14.25 12.04
C ASN A 4 -5.63 -14.61 11.96
N ASP A 5 -5.25 -15.52 11.06
CA ASP A 5 -3.88 -16.01 10.94
C ASP A 5 -2.99 -15.04 10.15
N THR A 6 -1.88 -14.62 10.76
CA THR A 6 -0.89 -13.71 10.17
C THR A 6 0.23 -14.42 9.43
N VAL A 7 0.37 -15.74 9.59
CA VAL A 7 1.48 -16.51 9.02
C VAL A 7 1.44 -16.49 7.49
N VAL A 8 0.30 -16.86 6.90
CA VAL A 8 0.14 -16.88 5.43
C VAL A 8 0.30 -15.47 4.83
N PRO A 9 -0.35 -14.42 5.36
CA PRO A 9 -0.12 -13.05 4.88
C PRO A 9 1.33 -12.58 4.98
N TYR A 10 2.04 -12.93 6.07
CA TYR A 10 3.46 -12.61 6.24
C TYR A 10 4.33 -13.23 5.15
N PHE A 11 4.17 -14.54 4.90
CA PHE A 11 4.93 -15.21 3.85
C PHE A 11 4.57 -14.67 2.45
N ALA A 12 3.31 -14.32 2.20
CA ALA A 12 2.91 -13.67 0.95
C ALA A 12 3.68 -12.34 0.73
N LEU A 13 3.87 -11.52 1.78
CA LEU A 13 4.70 -10.32 1.69
C LEU A 13 6.17 -10.63 1.42
N VAL A 14 6.75 -11.62 2.11
CA VAL A 14 8.14 -12.04 1.88
C VAL A 14 8.34 -12.49 0.44
N PHE A 15 7.44 -13.32 -0.09
CA PHE A 15 7.50 -13.77 -1.48
C PHE A 15 7.28 -12.63 -2.47
N SER A 16 6.36 -11.70 -2.20
CA SER A 16 6.19 -10.49 -3.00
C SER A 16 7.49 -9.69 -3.11
N VAL A 17 8.17 -9.43 -1.98
CA VAL A 17 9.44 -8.70 -1.97
C VAL A 17 10.51 -9.46 -2.75
N ALA A 18 10.59 -10.78 -2.59
CA ALA A 18 11.52 -11.60 -3.35
C ALA A 18 11.27 -11.53 -4.87
N LEU A 19 10.01 -11.57 -5.30
CA LEU A 19 9.64 -11.47 -6.72
C LEU A 19 9.91 -10.08 -7.30
N PHE A 20 9.64 -9.01 -6.54
CA PHE A 20 10.01 -7.65 -6.95
C PHE A 20 11.54 -7.50 -7.08
N LEU A 21 12.30 -8.05 -6.12
CA LEU A 21 13.75 -8.04 -6.17
C LEU A 21 14.26 -8.83 -7.38
N MET A 22 13.71 -10.01 -7.66
CA MET A 22 14.06 -10.80 -8.85
C MET A 22 13.77 -10.02 -10.14
N ALA A 23 12.60 -9.38 -10.25
CA ALA A 23 12.26 -8.57 -11.42
C ALA A 23 13.21 -7.38 -11.60
N TYR A 24 13.57 -6.71 -10.50
CA TYR A 24 14.53 -5.61 -10.49
C TYR A 24 15.93 -6.07 -10.93
N LEU A 25 16.47 -7.13 -10.33
CA LEU A 25 17.78 -7.67 -10.66
C LEU A 25 17.83 -8.17 -12.11
N ASN A 26 16.78 -8.84 -12.59
CA ASN A 26 16.69 -9.30 -13.98
C ASN A 26 16.72 -8.11 -14.96
N ASN A 27 16.04 -7.01 -14.63
CA ASN A 27 16.06 -5.80 -15.45
C ASN A 27 17.45 -5.14 -15.44
N GLN A 28 18.09 -4.99 -14.27
CA GLN A 28 19.43 -4.39 -14.16
C GLN A 28 20.49 -5.22 -14.91
N MET A 29 20.48 -6.54 -14.76
CA MET A 29 21.43 -7.42 -15.44
C MET A 29 21.26 -7.39 -16.97
N ARG A 30 20.04 -7.20 -17.48
CA ARG A 30 19.77 -7.03 -18.91
C ARG A 30 20.24 -5.69 -19.46
N VAL A 31 20.03 -4.59 -18.74
CA VAL A 31 20.50 -3.26 -19.16
C VAL A 31 22.02 -3.25 -19.38
N VAL A 32 22.77 -4.06 -18.62
CA VAL A 32 24.23 -4.26 -18.80
C VAL A 32 24.56 -5.02 -20.10
N HIS A 33 23.69 -5.93 -20.56
CA HIS A 33 23.93 -6.76 -21.75
C HIS A 33 23.38 -6.16 -23.06
N GLU A 34 22.34 -5.33 -23.00
CA GLU A 34 21.61 -4.80 -24.17
C GLU A 34 21.91 -3.32 -24.47
N ALA A 35 23.09 -2.83 -24.09
CA ALA A 35 23.49 -1.42 -24.21
C ALA A 35 23.23 -0.85 -25.63
N GLY A 36 22.16 -0.06 -25.77
CA GLY A 36 21.77 0.60 -27.03
C GLY A 36 20.33 0.35 -27.49
N VAL A 37 19.61 -0.62 -26.91
CA VAL A 37 18.19 -0.88 -27.20
C VAL A 37 17.33 -0.43 -26.03
N VAL A 38 16.21 0.25 -26.30
CA VAL A 38 15.24 0.62 -25.25
C VAL A 38 14.73 -0.68 -24.60
N PRO A 39 14.99 -0.90 -23.30
CA PRO A 39 14.67 -2.16 -22.66
C PRO A 39 13.15 -2.31 -22.56
N HIS A 40 12.62 -3.27 -23.31
CA HIS A 40 11.23 -3.68 -23.22
C HIS A 40 11.06 -4.70 -22.08
N LEU A 41 9.93 -4.61 -21.40
CA LEU A 41 9.50 -5.55 -20.37
C LEU A 41 9.25 -6.92 -21.01
N THR A 42 9.99 -7.94 -20.56
CA THR A 42 9.75 -9.31 -21.00
C THR A 42 8.49 -9.86 -20.37
N VAL A 43 7.87 -10.84 -21.03
CA VAL A 43 6.73 -11.59 -20.47
C VAL A 43 7.07 -12.15 -19.08
N GLY A 44 8.33 -12.61 -18.88
CA GLY A 44 8.82 -13.05 -17.57
C GLY A 44 8.81 -11.95 -16.51
N ASN A 45 9.31 -10.74 -16.82
CA ASN A 45 9.27 -9.62 -15.86
C ASN A 45 7.84 -9.17 -15.56
N ILE A 46 6.96 -9.15 -16.57
CA ILE A 46 5.54 -8.82 -16.38
C ILE A 46 4.90 -9.85 -15.44
N GLY A 47 5.14 -11.14 -15.67
CA GLY A 47 4.67 -12.22 -14.80
C GLY A 47 5.17 -12.07 -13.36
N LEU A 48 6.48 -11.87 -13.16
CA LEU A 48 7.07 -11.69 -11.83
C LEU A 48 6.44 -10.51 -11.08
N MET A 49 6.29 -9.36 -11.74
CA MET A 49 5.67 -8.18 -11.13
C MET A 49 4.17 -8.40 -10.84
N ALA A 50 3.44 -9.05 -11.75
CA ALA A 50 2.02 -9.32 -11.54
C ALA A 50 1.79 -10.23 -10.32
N PHE A 51 2.54 -11.34 -10.22
CA PHE A 51 2.46 -12.23 -9.06
C PHE A 51 2.95 -11.54 -7.78
N ALA A 52 4.00 -10.70 -7.87
CA ALA A 52 4.44 -9.91 -6.73
C ALA A 52 3.33 -8.99 -6.22
N VAL A 53 2.63 -8.28 -7.11
CA VAL A 53 1.50 -7.41 -6.75
C VAL A 53 0.36 -8.20 -6.12
N VAL A 54 -0.02 -9.36 -6.68
CA VAL A 54 -1.10 -10.19 -6.12
C VAL A 54 -0.74 -10.65 -4.70
N LEU A 55 0.47 -11.16 -4.49
CA LEU A 55 0.93 -11.60 -3.18
C LEU A 55 1.08 -10.42 -2.20
N PHE A 56 1.52 -9.25 -2.70
CA PHE A 56 1.58 -8.03 -1.90
C PHE A 56 0.18 -7.63 -1.41
N VAL A 57 -0.79 -7.55 -2.32
CA VAL A 57 -2.16 -7.13 -1.98
C VAL A 57 -2.78 -8.12 -1.00
N TYR A 58 -2.67 -9.42 -1.26
CA TYR A 58 -3.21 -10.45 -0.38
C TYR A 58 -2.55 -10.43 1.01
N GLY A 59 -1.21 -10.39 1.05
CA GLY A 59 -0.46 -10.35 2.30
C GLY A 59 -0.69 -9.06 3.10
N PHE A 60 -0.77 -7.92 2.41
CA PHE A 60 -1.04 -6.64 3.05
C PHE A 60 -2.46 -6.59 3.62
N ILE A 61 -3.47 -7.04 2.88
CA ILE A 61 -4.86 -7.10 3.36
C ILE A 61 -4.96 -8.00 4.59
N GLY A 62 -4.34 -9.19 4.56
CA GLY A 62 -4.40 -10.12 5.70
C GLY A 62 -3.77 -9.55 6.97
N LEU A 63 -2.59 -8.92 6.88
CA LEU A 63 -1.99 -8.25 8.05
C LEU A 63 -2.78 -7.02 8.50
N MET A 64 -3.36 -6.27 7.56
CA MET A 64 -4.20 -5.11 7.87
C MET A 64 -5.49 -5.53 8.58
N SER A 65 -6.16 -6.60 8.11
CA SER A 65 -7.33 -7.18 8.77
C SER A 65 -6.99 -7.63 10.20
N ASN A 66 -5.89 -8.35 10.40
CA ASN A 66 -5.46 -8.73 11.75
C ASN A 66 -5.18 -7.52 12.65
N TRP A 67 -4.59 -6.46 12.10
CA TRP A 67 -4.36 -5.23 12.85
C TRP A 67 -5.67 -4.50 13.18
N LEU A 68 -6.64 -4.47 12.27
CA LEU A 68 -7.93 -3.80 12.46
C LEU A 68 -8.83 -4.55 13.43
N GLU A 69 -9.02 -5.84 13.20
CA GLU A 69 -10.06 -6.69 13.82
C GLU A 69 -9.50 -7.53 14.98
N GLY A 70 -8.16 -7.61 15.10
CA GLY A 70 -7.46 -8.42 16.09
C GLY A 70 -7.22 -9.86 15.63
N SER A 71 -6.52 -10.62 16.48
CA SER A 71 -6.15 -12.03 16.21
C SER A 71 -7.30 -13.01 16.40
N GLU A 72 -8.32 -12.61 17.15
CA GLU A 72 -9.50 -13.42 17.46
C GLU A 72 -10.73 -12.57 17.17
N LEU A 73 -11.61 -13.09 16.33
CA LEU A 73 -12.85 -12.44 15.97
C LEU A 73 -13.93 -12.82 16.98
N TYR A 74 -14.45 -11.82 17.67
CA TYR A 74 -15.58 -11.94 18.58
C TYR A 74 -16.84 -11.46 17.85
N PRO A 75 -17.86 -12.32 17.67
CA PRO A 75 -19.10 -11.88 17.02
C PRO A 75 -19.81 -10.79 17.84
N GLY A 76 -20.34 -9.77 17.15
CA GLY A 76 -21.06 -8.66 17.77
C GLY A 76 -20.56 -7.28 17.37
N GLN A 77 -21.19 -6.24 17.92
CA GLN A 77 -20.83 -4.84 17.68
C GLN A 77 -19.78 -4.36 18.68
N HIS A 78 -18.69 -3.82 18.15
CA HIS A 78 -17.59 -3.25 18.91
C HIS A 78 -17.53 -1.75 18.67
N ASN A 79 -17.70 -0.97 19.74
CA ASN A 79 -17.53 0.46 19.67
C ASN A 79 -16.03 0.79 19.76
N PRO A 80 -15.55 1.78 18.99
CA PRO A 80 -14.17 2.18 19.06
C PRO A 80 -13.82 2.71 20.44
N GLU A 81 -12.62 2.36 20.93
CA GLU A 81 -12.13 2.86 22.21
C GLU A 81 -11.93 4.38 22.15
N PRO A 82 -12.49 5.14 23.11
CA PRO A 82 -12.33 6.59 23.13
C PRO A 82 -10.87 6.96 23.41
N SER A 83 -10.20 7.56 22.43
CA SER A 83 -8.81 8.01 22.55
C SER A 83 -8.57 9.30 21.77
N SER A 84 -7.78 10.22 22.36
CA SER A 84 -7.35 11.47 21.72
C SER A 84 -6.13 11.28 20.81
N LEU A 85 -5.37 10.20 20.99
CA LEU A 85 -4.16 9.93 20.20
C LEU A 85 -4.46 9.72 18.70
N PRO A 86 -5.46 8.91 18.29
CA PRO A 86 -5.85 8.77 16.89
C PRO A 86 -6.28 10.09 16.25
N MET A 87 -6.94 10.96 17.02
CA MET A 87 -7.34 12.30 16.55
C MET A 87 -6.11 13.17 16.27
N VAL A 88 -5.15 13.24 17.19
CA VAL A 88 -3.91 14.00 16.99
C VAL A 88 -3.12 13.45 15.80
N ALA A 89 -2.99 12.12 15.69
CA ALA A 89 -2.36 11.48 14.54
C ALA A 89 -3.05 11.86 13.23
N GLY A 90 -4.39 11.82 13.18
CA GLY A 90 -5.18 12.22 12.02
C GLY A 90 -4.94 13.69 11.62
N VAL A 91 -4.88 14.61 12.58
CA VAL A 91 -4.59 16.02 12.31
C VAL A 91 -3.18 16.20 11.74
N VAL A 92 -2.17 15.61 12.38
CA VAL A 92 -0.76 15.71 11.93
C VAL A 92 -0.59 15.14 10.53
N LEU A 93 -1.15 13.95 10.26
CA LEU A 93 -1.10 13.32 8.94
C LEU A 93 -1.83 14.13 7.88
N SER A 94 -2.95 14.77 8.23
CA SER A 94 -3.69 15.65 7.31
C SER A 94 -2.88 16.90 6.95
N ILE A 95 -2.23 17.54 7.93
CA ILE A 95 -1.34 18.68 7.68
C ILE A 95 -0.17 18.26 6.78
N LEU A 96 0.46 17.12 7.08
CA LEU A 96 1.55 16.58 6.28
C LEU A 96 1.10 16.30 4.82
N LEU A 97 -0.09 15.74 4.63
CA LEU A 97 -0.66 15.48 3.30
C LEU A 97 -0.84 16.78 2.51
N VAL A 98 -1.33 17.85 3.15
CA VAL A 98 -1.46 19.18 2.51
C VAL A 98 -0.10 19.75 2.12
N LEU A 99 0.89 19.66 3.02
CA LEU A 99 2.25 20.14 2.75
C LEU A 99 2.89 19.38 1.57
N LEU A 100 2.78 18.05 1.56
CA LEU A 100 3.28 17.23 0.46
C LEU A 100 2.54 17.48 -0.85
N SER A 101 1.23 17.72 -0.80
CA SER A 101 0.45 18.11 -1.99
C SER A 101 0.95 19.42 -2.58
N GLY A 102 1.19 20.43 -1.72
CA GLY A 102 1.77 21.70 -2.15
C GLY A 102 3.20 21.54 -2.72
N PHE A 103 4.01 20.70 -2.09
CA PHE A 103 5.36 20.38 -2.60
C PHE A 103 5.31 19.65 -3.95
N PHE A 104 4.40 18.69 -4.12
CA PHE A 104 4.20 17.96 -5.37
C PHE A 104 3.81 18.89 -6.52
N VAL A 105 2.86 19.81 -6.29
CA VAL A 105 2.48 20.82 -7.29
C VAL A 105 3.67 21.71 -7.64
N ARG A 106 4.46 22.16 -6.65
CA ARG A 106 5.68 22.93 -6.92
C ARG A 106 6.71 22.15 -7.73
N ALA A 107 6.87 20.86 -7.46
CA ALA A 107 7.78 19.99 -8.22
C ALA A 107 7.31 19.84 -9.68
N LEU A 108 6.00 19.77 -9.93
CA LEU A 108 5.44 19.74 -11.29
C LEU A 108 5.62 21.08 -12.01
N VAL A 109 5.38 22.21 -11.34
CA VAL A 109 5.57 23.54 -11.92
C VAL A 109 7.05 23.78 -12.26
N PHE A 110 7.95 23.41 -11.35
CA PHE A 110 9.39 23.51 -11.57
C PHE A 110 9.84 22.67 -12.76
N ALA A 111 9.37 21.42 -12.87
CA ALA A 111 9.73 20.53 -13.97
C ALA A 111 9.21 21.00 -15.34
N ASN A 112 8.16 21.82 -15.36
CA ASN A 112 7.57 22.39 -16.58
C ASN A 112 8.02 23.83 -16.85
N ASN A 113 8.98 24.39 -16.11
CA ASN A 113 9.40 25.77 -16.30
C ASN A 113 10.30 25.89 -17.55
N PRO A 114 9.88 26.63 -18.59
CA PRO A 114 10.65 26.77 -19.83
C PRO A 114 11.98 27.51 -19.66
N GLU A 115 12.15 28.31 -18.59
CA GLU A 115 13.36 29.11 -18.35
C GLU A 115 14.53 28.30 -17.74
N ILE A 116 14.24 27.17 -17.09
CA ILE A 116 15.22 26.38 -16.33
C ILE A 116 15.71 25.15 -17.14
N GLY A 117 15.15 24.94 -18.34
CA GLY A 117 15.38 23.76 -19.17
C GLY A 117 14.58 22.53 -18.70
N TYR A 118 14.66 21.43 -19.46
CA TYR A 118 13.93 20.18 -19.19
C TYR A 118 14.57 19.40 -18.01
N TYR A 119 14.40 19.88 -16.77
CA TYR A 119 14.81 19.14 -15.58
C TYR A 119 13.62 18.33 -15.03
N ASN A 120 13.46 17.09 -15.51
CA ASN A 120 12.37 16.22 -15.09
C ASN A 120 12.81 15.28 -13.95
N ALA A 121 12.52 15.67 -12.70
CA ALA A 121 12.79 14.86 -11.51
C ALA A 121 11.71 13.77 -11.29
N THR A 122 11.56 12.85 -12.26
CA THR A 122 10.48 11.84 -12.29
C THR A 122 10.46 10.95 -11.04
N THR A 123 11.64 10.57 -10.53
CA THR A 123 11.76 9.76 -9.31
C THR A 123 11.26 10.50 -8.07
N LEU A 124 11.56 11.80 -7.95
CA LEU A 124 11.10 12.62 -6.84
C LEU A 124 9.57 12.78 -6.89
N GLN A 125 9.03 13.06 -8.07
CA GLN A 125 7.58 13.16 -8.28
C GLN A 125 6.86 11.86 -7.89
N ALA A 126 7.36 10.72 -8.38
CA ALA A 126 6.82 9.41 -8.05
C ALA A 126 6.91 9.11 -6.54
N GLY A 127 8.03 9.43 -5.90
CA GLY A 127 8.23 9.22 -4.46
C GLY A 127 7.29 10.06 -3.60
N VAL A 128 7.14 11.35 -3.93
CA VAL A 128 6.20 12.24 -3.22
C VAL A 128 4.76 11.78 -3.40
N PHE A 129 4.37 11.40 -4.61
CA PHE A 129 3.03 10.86 -4.87
C PHE A 129 2.77 9.57 -4.08
N ALA A 130 3.73 8.64 -4.07
CA ALA A 130 3.61 7.41 -3.28
C ALA A 130 3.47 7.70 -1.78
N ALA A 131 4.22 8.67 -1.24
CA ALA A 131 4.11 9.08 0.15
C ALA A 131 2.72 9.67 0.47
N MET A 132 2.15 10.48 -0.42
CA MET A 132 0.80 11.01 -0.27
C MET A 132 -0.25 9.89 -0.22
N MET A 133 -0.15 8.93 -1.15
CA MET A 133 -1.06 7.77 -1.17
C MET A 133 -0.94 6.92 0.10
N LEU A 134 0.28 6.74 0.62
CA LEU A 134 0.51 6.05 1.88
C LEU A 134 -0.14 6.78 3.06
N ILE A 135 0.02 8.11 3.13
CA ILE A 135 -0.61 8.92 4.19
C ILE A 135 -2.13 8.82 4.12
N MET A 136 -2.72 8.87 2.92
CA MET A 136 -4.15 8.66 2.73
C MET A 136 -4.60 7.28 3.23
N ALA A 137 -3.87 6.22 2.87
CA ALA A 137 -4.17 4.87 3.34
C ALA A 137 -4.12 4.76 4.88
N LEU A 138 -3.11 5.38 5.51
CA LEU A 138 -3.00 5.42 6.97
C LEU A 138 -4.16 6.19 7.61
N LEU A 139 -4.56 7.34 7.05
CA LEU A 139 -5.72 8.11 7.53
C LEU A 139 -7.00 7.28 7.49
N ILE A 140 -7.24 6.55 6.40
CA ILE A 140 -8.40 5.66 6.25
C ILE A 140 -8.34 4.52 7.28
N ALA A 141 -7.18 3.90 7.46
CA ALA A 141 -7.01 2.80 8.42
C ALA A 141 -7.25 3.26 9.87
N ILE A 142 -6.72 4.43 10.26
CA ILE A 142 -6.97 5.06 11.57
C ILE A 142 -8.45 5.39 11.72
N TYR A 143 -9.08 5.97 10.70
CA TYR A 143 -10.50 6.29 10.72
C TYR A 143 -11.36 5.03 10.94
N LYS A 144 -11.10 3.97 10.17
CA LYS A 144 -11.81 2.70 10.29
C LYS A 144 -11.66 2.08 11.68
N LYS A 145 -10.47 2.09 12.26
CA LYS A 145 -10.20 1.45 13.56
C LYS A 145 -10.73 2.22 14.77
N TYR A 146 -10.63 3.54 14.76
CA TYR A 146 -10.84 4.35 15.97
C TYR A 146 -12.08 5.24 15.94
N PHE A 147 -12.79 5.32 14.81
CA PHE A 147 -13.94 6.23 14.66
C PHE A 147 -15.18 5.55 14.06
N MET A 148 -15.05 4.37 13.48
CA MET A 148 -16.17 3.62 12.92
C MET A 148 -16.51 2.44 13.83
N PRO A 149 -17.80 2.21 14.17
CA PRO A 149 -18.20 0.98 14.84
C PRO A 149 -17.91 -0.23 13.93
N GLU A 150 -17.49 -1.32 14.55
CA GLU A 150 -17.22 -2.59 13.89
C GLU A 150 -18.33 -3.58 14.23
N GLU A 151 -18.76 -4.36 13.23
CA GLU A 151 -19.71 -5.43 13.41
C GLU A 151 -19.12 -6.70 12.80
N VAL A 152 -18.91 -7.70 13.66
CA VAL A 152 -18.43 -9.01 13.24
C VAL A 152 -19.63 -9.94 13.21
N LEU A 153 -19.98 -10.38 12.01
CA LEU A 153 -21.05 -11.35 11.78
C LEU A 153 -20.43 -12.75 11.64
N ALA A 154 -20.94 -13.70 12.43
CA ALA A 154 -20.66 -15.11 12.20
C ALA A 154 -21.81 -15.68 11.38
N GLU A 155 -21.55 -15.96 10.09
CA GLU A 155 -22.50 -16.66 9.23
C GLU A 155 -22.25 -18.18 9.25
N ASP A 156 -23.32 -18.94 9.08
CA ASP A 156 -23.27 -20.41 9.00
C ASP A 156 -22.67 -20.85 7.66
N GLU A 157 -21.99 -22.00 7.64
CA GLU A 157 -21.29 -22.53 6.44
C GLU A 157 -22.24 -22.80 5.25
N LYS A 158 -23.55 -22.87 5.53
CA LYS A 158 -24.63 -23.03 4.53
C LYS A 158 -25.38 -21.74 4.22
N SER A 159 -24.81 -20.58 4.53
CA SER A 159 -25.34 -19.27 4.16
C SER A 159 -25.53 -19.17 2.63
N ASP A 160 -26.51 -18.38 2.20
CA ASP A 160 -26.75 -18.07 0.78
C ASP A 160 -25.62 -17.23 0.16
N PHE A 161 -24.65 -16.78 0.97
CA PHE A 161 -23.52 -15.96 0.53
C PHE A 161 -22.24 -16.80 0.29
N PRO A 162 -21.57 -16.66 -0.87
CA PRO A 162 -20.52 -17.59 -1.32
C PRO A 162 -19.10 -17.28 -0.81
N TRP A 163 -18.92 -16.63 0.34
CA TRP A 163 -17.60 -16.24 0.86
C TRP A 163 -17.32 -16.74 2.27
#